data_AF-A0A2V5I087-F1
#
_entry.id   AF-A0A2V5I087-F1
#
_cell.length_a   1.000
_cell.length_b   1.000
_cell.length_c   1.000
_cell.angle_alpha   90.00
_cell.angle_beta   90.00
_cell.angle_gamma   90.00
#
_symmetry.space_group_name_H-M   'P 1'
#
loop_
_entity.id
_entity.type
_entity.pdbx_description
1 polymer ?
#
loop_
_entity_poly.entity_id
_entity_poly.type
_entity_poly.pdbx_seq_one_letter_code
_entity_poly.pdbx_strand_id
1 'polypeptide(L)'
;MESLADTPWDVTISGTGLAQSLLALALSRSGKNVLHVDRNPYYGGAEAAFSLQEAEEWANRVNNETGDHPFEDASVRLGDGSPEVGTQLSASRAYTLSLSPQLIYARSQLLPTLVSSKVHRQLEFQAVGSWWIHRPGDSGDKRLYRVPGSREDIFADEMISVKSKRTLMRFIRHIGPSQLGADEAEGEGSSLDEDVGDASLTEYLTSKFKVPDELHAPLLSLCLSQVSPQQTSAQFAVTRIKRHLASLGVYGSGFGSLAVKWGGGSEISQVGCRALAVGGGVYVLNTGINSLDLPAEDTTNEDSRIQLLLSNDEVIKTKFVVGSNWDFPKAARLSCDCDRVARSISVVSSSLESLFPATAEGGPVPVGAVVAFPGASLGRADDSPPVYILVHSSETGECPTGQCVLYGSINMPGSDGQALIDSAVQQLLESAGGPNAKVLWSLRYTQWGRCETRSTQPANSAERVIRLPPPSLDLAFDDALIDTVKDAWQAIMGDEATDHEFMTFEDREGAYEE
;
A
#
# COMPACT_ATOMS: atom_id res chain seq x y z
N MET A 1 35.40 -7.37 11.46
CA MET A 1 34.21 -7.93 10.79
C MET A 1 34.71 -9.17 10.07
N GLU A 2 34.16 -10.33 10.39
CA GLU A 2 34.48 -11.55 9.64
C GLU A 2 34.06 -11.36 8.18
N SER A 3 34.76 -12.02 7.24
CA SER A 3 34.40 -11.97 5.83
C SER A 3 32.99 -12.54 5.63
N LEU A 4 32.22 -11.99 4.69
CA LEU A 4 30.90 -12.52 4.34
C LEU A 4 30.98 -13.99 3.91
N ALA A 5 32.08 -14.38 3.27
CA ALA A 5 32.34 -15.75 2.79
C ALA A 5 32.66 -16.74 3.93
N ASP A 6 33.25 -16.26 5.03
CA ASP A 6 33.67 -17.10 6.16
C ASP A 6 32.55 -17.29 7.19
N THR A 7 31.48 -16.49 7.10
CA THR A 7 30.35 -16.52 8.03
C THR A 7 29.33 -17.60 7.61
N PRO A 8 28.97 -18.54 8.49
CA PRO A 8 27.91 -19.51 8.21
C PRO A 8 26.53 -18.87 8.42
N TRP A 9 25.88 -18.42 7.33
CA TRP A 9 24.56 -17.77 7.36
C TRP A 9 23.42 -18.77 7.55
N ASP A 10 22.52 -18.51 8.50
CA ASP A 10 21.29 -19.29 8.61
C ASP A 10 20.27 -18.85 7.56
N VAL A 11 20.20 -17.54 7.28
CA VAL A 11 19.27 -16.97 6.31
C VAL A 11 19.96 -15.90 5.46
N THR A 12 19.71 -15.93 4.16
CA THR A 12 20.00 -14.81 3.27
C THR A 12 18.69 -14.25 2.71
N ILE A 13 18.41 -12.98 2.99
CA ILE A 13 17.27 -12.25 2.44
C ILE A 13 17.76 -11.39 1.27
N SER A 14 17.13 -11.50 0.11
CA SER A 14 17.44 -10.74 -1.10
C SER A 14 16.30 -9.79 -1.44
N GLY A 15 16.64 -8.51 -1.58
CA GLY A 15 15.71 -7.39 -1.74
C GLY A 15 15.24 -6.85 -0.39
N THR A 16 15.02 -5.54 -0.31
CA THR A 16 14.57 -4.83 0.91
C THR A 16 13.13 -4.32 0.79
N GLY A 17 12.31 -5.01 -0.01
CA GLY A 17 10.87 -4.76 -0.07
C GLY A 17 10.20 -4.95 1.29
N LEU A 18 8.91 -4.59 1.37
CA LEU A 18 8.20 -4.59 2.65
C LEU A 18 8.11 -5.97 3.29
N ALA A 19 7.83 -7.02 2.50
CA ALA A 19 7.81 -8.40 2.99
C ALA A 19 9.17 -8.83 3.55
N GLN A 20 10.24 -8.59 2.80
CA GLN A 20 11.62 -8.92 3.18
C GLN A 20 12.04 -8.18 4.45
N SER A 21 11.67 -6.91 4.57
CA SER A 21 11.98 -6.07 5.72
C SER A 21 11.21 -6.46 6.97
N LEU A 22 9.94 -6.87 6.84
CA LEU A 22 9.15 -7.41 7.95
C LEU A 22 9.65 -8.79 8.39
N LEU A 23 10.11 -9.62 7.46
CA LEU A 23 10.78 -10.89 7.80
C LEU A 23 12.10 -10.63 8.53
N ALA A 24 12.89 -9.66 8.05
CA ALA A 24 14.10 -9.24 8.74
C ALA A 24 13.81 -8.75 10.17
N LEU A 25 12.73 -7.98 10.33
CA LEU A 25 12.25 -7.58 11.65
C LEU A 25 11.91 -8.79 12.52
N ALA A 26 11.12 -9.75 12.01
CA ALA A 26 10.76 -10.97 12.75
C ALA A 26 11.99 -11.80 13.17
N LEU A 27 13.03 -11.86 12.32
CA LEU A 27 14.27 -12.57 12.61
C LEU A 27 15.26 -11.79 13.48
N SER A 28 15.05 -10.49 13.71
CA SER A 28 16.02 -9.61 14.40
C SER A 28 16.38 -10.02 15.83
N ARG A 29 15.54 -10.81 16.50
CA ARG A 29 15.79 -11.32 17.86
C ARG A 29 15.78 -12.85 17.95
N SER A 30 15.89 -13.52 16.81
CA SER A 30 15.86 -14.99 16.72
C SER A 30 17.20 -15.66 17.09
N GLY A 31 18.30 -14.90 17.17
CA GLY A 31 19.65 -15.43 17.32
C GLY A 31 20.23 -16.07 16.05
N LYS A 32 19.51 -16.01 14.92
CA LYS A 32 20.00 -16.50 13.62
C LYS A 32 21.01 -15.54 13.00
N ASN A 33 22.01 -16.09 12.31
CA ASN A 33 22.91 -15.28 11.47
C ASN A 33 22.20 -14.93 10.16
N VAL A 34 21.79 -13.67 10.00
CA VAL A 34 21.06 -13.21 8.82
C VAL A 34 21.90 -12.24 8.00
N LEU A 35 22.04 -12.55 6.72
CA LEU A 35 22.56 -11.62 5.71
C LEU A 35 21.39 -11.06 4.89
N HIS A 36 21.31 -9.75 4.74
CA HIS A 36 20.27 -9.09 3.98
C HIS A 36 20.91 -8.24 2.88
N VAL A 37 20.72 -8.65 1.63
CA VAL A 37 21.32 -8.01 0.46
C VAL A 37 20.24 -7.36 -0.40
N ASP A 38 20.57 -6.27 -1.08
CA ASP A 38 19.72 -5.69 -2.12
C ASP A 38 20.57 -5.23 -3.29
N ARG A 39 20.16 -5.57 -4.52
CA ARG A 39 20.82 -5.11 -5.74
C ARG A 39 20.73 -3.60 -5.91
N ASN A 40 19.71 -2.98 -5.32
CA ASN A 40 19.48 -1.55 -5.42
C ASN A 40 20.43 -0.77 -4.49
N PRO A 41 20.77 0.48 -4.84
CA PRO A 41 21.46 1.42 -3.97
C PRO A 41 20.55 2.04 -2.89
N TYR A 42 19.28 1.64 -2.83
CA TYR A 42 18.26 2.22 -1.96
C TYR A 42 17.43 1.11 -1.31
N TYR A 43 16.76 1.43 -0.19
CA TYR A 43 15.86 0.52 0.51
C TYR A 43 14.43 0.56 -0.05
N GLY A 44 13.68 -0.52 0.18
CA GLY A 44 12.23 -0.54 0.02
C GLY A 44 11.73 -1.20 -1.26
N GLY A 45 12.60 -1.50 -2.23
CA GLY A 45 12.21 -2.20 -3.46
C GLY A 45 10.99 -1.55 -4.15
N ALA A 46 9.86 -2.27 -4.22
CA ALA A 46 8.62 -1.76 -4.81
C ALA A 46 7.91 -0.70 -3.94
N GLU A 47 8.25 -0.61 -2.66
CA GLU A 47 7.75 0.37 -1.69
C GLU A 47 8.71 1.55 -1.49
N ALA A 48 9.77 1.67 -2.29
CA ALA A 48 10.75 2.74 -2.16
C ALA A 48 10.14 4.14 -2.31
N ALA A 49 10.77 5.13 -1.69
CA ALA A 49 10.42 6.53 -1.81
C ALA A 49 11.66 7.35 -2.22
N PHE A 50 11.46 8.36 -3.06
CA PHE A 50 12.57 9.06 -3.72
C PHE A 50 12.47 10.57 -3.62
N SER A 51 13.60 11.24 -3.57
CA SER A 51 13.70 12.64 -3.97
C SER A 51 13.43 12.82 -5.48
N LEU A 52 13.27 14.06 -5.95
CA LEU A 52 13.00 14.34 -7.37
C LEU A 52 14.08 13.77 -8.30
N GLN A 53 15.35 13.90 -7.92
CA GLN A 53 16.50 13.43 -8.69
C GLN A 53 16.58 11.90 -8.65
N GLU A 54 16.42 11.27 -7.48
CA GLU A 54 16.43 9.81 -7.35
C GLU A 54 15.29 9.17 -8.16
N ALA A 55 14.13 9.83 -8.24
CA ALA A 55 13.01 9.38 -9.06
C ALA A 55 13.32 9.41 -10.57
N GLU A 56 14.06 10.42 -11.04
CA GLU A 56 14.54 10.49 -12.42
C GLU A 56 15.57 9.41 -12.73
N GLU A 57 16.53 9.19 -11.82
CA GLU A 57 17.52 8.11 -11.93
C GLU A 57 16.85 6.72 -11.89
N TRP A 58 15.83 6.56 -11.05
CA TRP A 58 15.01 5.35 -10.99
C TRP A 58 14.25 5.11 -12.30
N ALA A 59 13.58 6.13 -12.86
CA ALA A 59 12.85 6.00 -14.12
C ALA A 59 13.76 5.60 -15.29
N ASN A 60 14.97 6.17 -15.35
CA ASN A 60 15.97 5.81 -16.35
C ASN A 60 16.44 4.35 -16.20
N ARG A 61 16.66 3.88 -14.96
CA ARG A 61 17.00 2.47 -14.71
C ARG A 61 15.87 1.54 -15.12
N VAL A 62 14.62 1.88 -14.81
CA VAL A 62 13.46 1.06 -15.18
C VAL A 62 13.40 0.77 -16.67
N ASN A 63 13.74 1.77 -17.50
CA ASN A 63 13.72 1.63 -18.95
C ASN A 63 14.96 0.93 -19.52
N ASN A 64 16.09 0.94 -18.80
CA ASN A 64 17.34 0.31 -19.24
C ASN A 64 17.45 -1.16 -18.79
N GLU A 65 16.93 -1.50 -17.62
CA GLU A 65 17.04 -2.80 -16.96
C GLU A 65 15.72 -3.61 -17.07
N THR A 66 15.16 -3.64 -18.27
CA THR A 66 13.83 -4.21 -18.51
C THR A 66 13.69 -5.65 -17.99
N GLY A 67 12.63 -5.88 -17.20
CA GLY A 67 12.30 -7.17 -16.62
C GLY A 67 13.09 -7.54 -15.36
N ASP A 68 13.99 -6.68 -14.85
CA ASP A 68 14.71 -6.90 -13.60
C ASP A 68 14.01 -6.36 -12.35
N HIS A 69 12.90 -5.66 -12.56
CA HIS A 69 12.03 -5.11 -11.52
C HIS A 69 10.56 -5.17 -11.99
N PRO A 70 9.58 -5.06 -11.08
CA PRO A 70 8.15 -5.11 -11.41
C PRO A 70 7.62 -3.75 -11.95
N PHE A 71 8.36 -3.12 -12.87
CA PHE A 71 8.03 -1.79 -13.41
C PHE A 71 8.39 -1.70 -14.90
N GLU A 72 7.63 -0.93 -15.65
CA GLU A 72 7.89 -0.57 -17.05
C GLU A 72 7.36 0.84 -17.38
N ASP A 73 7.70 1.37 -18.55
CA ASP A 73 7.21 2.65 -19.09
C ASP A 73 7.38 3.85 -18.15
N ALA A 74 8.49 3.90 -17.41
CA ALA A 74 8.72 4.96 -16.44
C ALA A 74 9.13 6.26 -17.14
N SER A 75 8.54 7.39 -16.76
CA SER A 75 8.95 8.71 -17.29
C SER A 75 8.67 9.83 -16.31
N VAL A 76 9.59 10.79 -16.27
CA VAL A 76 9.44 12.03 -15.51
C VAL A 76 9.06 13.16 -16.46
N ARG A 77 8.11 13.99 -16.04
CA ARG A 77 7.68 15.21 -16.75
C ARG A 77 7.72 16.39 -15.80
N LEU A 78 8.29 17.49 -16.27
CA LEU A 78 8.19 18.78 -15.60
C LEU A 78 6.88 19.46 -16.00
N GLY A 79 6.30 20.23 -15.08
CA GLY A 79 5.10 21.02 -15.36
C GLY A 79 5.36 22.14 -16.35
N ASP A 80 4.34 22.51 -17.14
CA ASP A 80 4.40 23.51 -18.22
C ASP A 80 4.50 24.98 -17.74
N GLY A 81 4.90 25.21 -16.49
CA GLY A 81 4.84 26.53 -15.86
C GLY A 81 6.10 27.38 -16.04
N SER A 82 5.93 28.64 -16.44
CA SER A 82 6.94 29.66 -16.18
C SER A 82 7.15 29.82 -14.65
N PRO A 83 8.38 30.10 -14.20
CA PRO A 83 8.70 30.25 -12.78
C PRO A 83 8.07 31.53 -12.22
N GLU A 84 6.84 31.44 -11.71
CA GLU A 84 6.25 32.46 -10.85
C GLU A 84 6.73 32.27 -9.41
N VAL A 85 6.80 33.35 -8.63
CA VAL A 85 7.25 33.32 -7.23
C VAL A 85 6.25 32.52 -6.39
N GLY A 86 6.72 31.45 -5.73
CA GLY A 86 5.90 30.60 -4.85
C GLY A 86 5.23 29.40 -5.51
N THR A 87 5.37 29.20 -6.83
CA THR A 87 4.83 28.03 -7.56
C THR A 87 5.92 27.17 -8.20
N GLN A 88 7.04 27.02 -7.51
CA GLN A 88 8.22 26.30 -8.01
C GLN A 88 8.53 25.09 -7.14
N LEU A 89 9.17 24.08 -7.74
CA LEU A 89 9.75 22.98 -6.98
C LEU A 89 10.84 23.51 -6.05
N SER A 90 10.90 22.93 -4.85
CA SER A 90 12.02 23.13 -3.94
C SER A 90 13.21 22.25 -4.33
N ALA A 91 14.29 22.29 -3.54
CA ALA A 91 15.41 21.39 -3.75
C ALA A 91 14.98 19.92 -3.73
N SER A 92 15.58 19.09 -4.59
CA SER A 92 15.23 17.66 -4.76
C SER A 92 15.00 16.90 -3.44
N ARG A 93 15.92 17.04 -2.48
CA ARG A 93 15.89 16.37 -1.17
C ARG A 93 14.73 16.78 -0.25
N ALA A 94 13.98 17.82 -0.59
CA ALA A 94 12.81 18.25 0.17
C ALA A 94 11.57 17.39 -0.15
N TYR A 95 11.73 16.39 -1.01
CA TYR A 95 10.68 15.48 -1.45
C TYR A 95 11.02 14.05 -1.07
N THR A 96 9.99 13.28 -0.72
CA THR A 96 10.07 11.85 -0.43
C THR A 96 8.86 11.17 -1.06
N LEU A 97 8.99 10.81 -2.32
CA LEU A 97 7.90 10.41 -3.21
C LEU A 97 7.79 8.90 -3.28
N SER A 98 6.83 8.33 -2.55
CA SER A 98 6.61 6.88 -2.45
C SER A 98 6.07 6.24 -3.73
N LEU A 99 6.63 5.10 -4.14
CA LEU A 99 6.05 4.24 -5.17
C LEU A 99 4.81 3.45 -4.69
N SER A 100 4.61 3.34 -3.37
CA SER A 100 3.53 2.57 -2.74
C SER A 100 2.83 3.37 -1.63
N PRO A 101 1.99 4.36 -2.01
CA PRO A 101 1.28 5.25 -1.09
C PRO A 101 0.02 4.58 -0.51
N GLN A 102 0.16 3.38 0.05
CA GLN A 102 -1.00 2.60 0.51
C GLN A 102 -1.69 3.20 1.74
N LEU A 103 -3.01 3.13 1.75
CA LEU A 103 -3.86 3.47 2.91
C LEU A 103 -3.79 2.35 3.95
N ILE A 104 -3.50 2.68 5.20
CA ILE A 104 -3.50 1.71 6.30
C ILE A 104 -4.77 1.91 7.12
N TYR A 105 -5.73 0.98 7.03
CA TYR A 105 -6.92 1.02 7.88
C TYR A 105 -6.55 0.84 9.36
N ALA A 106 -7.25 1.53 10.27
CA ALA A 106 -6.98 1.41 11.71
C ALA A 106 -7.18 -0.02 12.27
N ARG A 107 -7.96 -0.86 11.57
CA ARG A 107 -8.11 -2.30 11.86
C ARG A 107 -7.14 -3.20 11.09
N SER A 108 -6.10 -2.66 10.46
CA SER A 108 -5.06 -3.47 9.82
C SER A 108 -4.28 -4.30 10.83
N GLN A 109 -3.97 -5.55 10.46
CA GLN A 109 -3.08 -6.42 11.24
C GLN A 109 -1.64 -5.90 11.31
N LEU A 110 -1.24 -5.00 10.41
CA LEU A 110 0.07 -4.35 10.46
C LEU A 110 0.27 -3.56 11.76
N LEU A 111 -0.71 -2.76 12.16
CA LEU A 111 -0.59 -1.86 13.31
C LEU A 111 -0.31 -2.59 14.63
N PRO A 112 -1.09 -3.60 15.07
CA PRO A 112 -0.77 -4.35 16.27
C PRO A 112 0.57 -5.07 16.16
N THR A 113 0.95 -5.56 14.96
CA THR A 113 2.25 -6.20 14.72
C THR A 113 3.44 -5.24 14.90
N LEU A 114 3.32 -4.00 14.45
CA LEU A 114 4.33 -2.94 14.67
C LEU A 114 4.38 -2.50 16.15
N VAL A 115 3.25 -2.57 16.85
CA VAL A 115 3.16 -2.29 18.28
C VAL A 115 3.84 -3.38 19.10
N SER A 116 3.51 -4.66 18.86
CA SER A 116 4.07 -5.81 19.58
C SER A 116 5.58 -5.96 19.35
N SER A 117 6.07 -5.60 18.17
CA SER A 117 7.51 -5.58 17.85
C SER A 117 8.23 -4.31 18.31
N LYS A 118 7.52 -3.37 18.96
CA LYS A 118 8.06 -2.09 19.49
C LYS A 118 8.66 -1.15 18.44
N VAL A 119 8.57 -1.47 17.14
CA VAL A 119 9.15 -0.64 16.08
C VAL A 119 8.33 0.59 15.74
N HIS A 120 7.04 0.60 16.10
CA HIS A 120 6.16 1.78 15.98
C HIS A 120 6.75 3.06 16.57
N ARG A 121 7.68 2.96 17.55
CA ARG A 121 8.38 4.11 18.15
C ARG A 121 9.23 4.92 17.16
N GLN A 122 9.60 4.32 16.04
CA GLN A 122 10.38 4.94 14.97
C GLN A 122 9.49 5.41 13.80
N LEU A 123 8.17 5.24 13.92
CA LEU A 123 7.19 5.54 12.87
C LEU A 123 6.20 6.57 13.39
N GLU A 124 5.80 7.50 12.54
CA GLU A 124 4.77 8.49 12.85
C GLU A 124 3.58 8.28 11.91
N PHE A 125 2.43 7.97 12.50
CA PHE A 125 1.17 7.75 11.78
C PHE A 125 0.27 8.98 11.90
N GLN A 126 -0.35 9.36 10.80
CA GLN A 126 -1.26 10.49 10.72
C GLN A 126 -2.59 10.06 10.10
N ALA A 127 -3.67 10.73 10.52
CA ALA A 127 -5.02 10.38 10.07
C ALA A 127 -5.24 10.70 8.59
N VAL A 128 -5.91 9.78 7.89
CA VAL A 128 -6.46 9.98 6.55
C VAL A 128 -7.98 9.91 6.66
N GLY A 129 -8.67 10.90 6.11
CA GLY A 129 -10.00 11.22 6.65
C GLY A 129 -11.13 11.40 5.65
N SER A 130 -10.85 11.82 4.42
CA SER A 130 -11.93 12.21 3.51
C SER A 130 -11.92 11.40 2.22
N TRP A 131 -13.10 10.91 1.85
CA TRP A 131 -13.36 10.29 0.57
C TRP A 131 -14.18 11.26 -0.28
N TRP A 132 -13.77 11.44 -1.52
CA TRP A 132 -14.38 12.35 -2.47
C TRP A 132 -14.70 11.61 -3.76
N ILE A 133 -15.76 12.03 -4.42
CA ILE A 133 -16.15 11.52 -5.73
C ILE A 133 -16.24 12.70 -6.67
N HIS A 134 -15.54 12.60 -7.80
CA HIS A 134 -15.76 13.51 -8.89
C HIS A 134 -17.05 13.15 -9.63
N ARG A 135 -17.90 14.15 -9.88
CA ARG A 135 -19.15 14.02 -10.63
C ARG A 135 -19.05 14.83 -11.93
N PRO A 136 -19.62 14.34 -13.03
CA PRO A 136 -19.78 15.15 -14.23
C PRO A 136 -20.72 16.34 -13.91
N GLY A 137 -20.35 17.54 -14.33
CA GLY A 137 -21.17 18.74 -14.09
C GLY A 137 -20.69 19.96 -14.89
N ASP A 138 -21.64 20.83 -15.22
CA ASP A 138 -21.38 22.09 -15.91
C ASP A 138 -20.68 23.11 -14.99
N SER A 139 -20.11 24.15 -15.60
CA SER A 139 -19.42 25.24 -14.90
C SER A 139 -20.34 25.94 -13.89
N GLY A 140 -20.22 25.59 -12.60
CA GLY A 140 -20.99 26.16 -11.50
C GLY A 140 -21.42 25.16 -10.43
N ASP A 141 -21.50 23.87 -10.78
CA ASP A 141 -21.81 22.80 -9.83
C ASP A 141 -20.56 22.38 -9.04
N LYS A 142 -20.76 21.96 -7.78
CA LYS A 142 -19.71 21.32 -6.99
C LYS A 142 -19.36 19.97 -7.62
N ARG A 143 -18.33 19.96 -8.48
CA ARG A 143 -17.81 18.76 -9.16
C ARG A 143 -17.27 17.70 -8.20
N LEU A 144 -16.92 18.08 -6.98
CA LEU A 144 -16.48 17.16 -5.93
C LEU A 144 -17.55 16.98 -4.86
N TYR A 145 -17.90 15.73 -4.61
CA TYR A 145 -18.82 15.31 -3.56
C TYR A 145 -18.06 14.57 -2.46
N ARG A 146 -18.15 15.06 -1.22
CA ARG A 146 -17.59 14.37 -0.06
C ARG A 146 -18.50 13.21 0.33
N VAL A 147 -17.94 12.01 0.45
CA VAL A 147 -18.65 10.86 0.97
C VAL A 147 -18.86 11.05 2.48
N PRO A 148 -20.10 10.98 2.98
CA PRO A 148 -20.38 11.04 4.41
C PRO A 148 -19.61 9.95 5.18
N GLY A 149 -18.86 10.34 6.22
CA GLY A 149 -17.98 9.43 6.97
C GLY A 149 -18.64 8.82 8.22
N SER A 150 -19.70 9.45 8.73
CA SER A 150 -20.43 9.03 9.92
C SER A 150 -21.94 8.91 9.69
N ARG A 151 -22.65 8.31 10.65
CA ARG A 151 -24.11 8.26 10.65
C ARG A 151 -24.67 9.69 10.66
N GLU A 152 -24.08 10.56 11.48
CA GLU A 152 -24.42 11.95 11.63
C GLU A 152 -24.25 12.70 10.30
N ASP A 153 -23.14 12.48 9.59
CA ASP A 153 -22.90 13.06 8.26
C ASP A 153 -23.95 12.61 7.25
N ILE A 154 -24.32 11.32 7.26
CA ILE A 154 -25.37 10.79 6.36
C ILE A 154 -26.69 11.51 6.64
N PHE A 155 -27.04 11.77 7.91
CA PHE A 155 -28.26 12.48 8.25
C PHE A 155 -28.19 13.97 7.91
N ALA A 156 -27.03 14.60 8.04
CA ALA A 156 -26.81 16.00 7.69
C ALA A 156 -26.74 16.27 6.17
N ASP A 157 -26.40 15.26 5.36
CA ASP A 157 -26.20 15.41 3.92
C ASP A 157 -27.50 15.80 3.18
N GLU A 158 -27.54 16.96 2.52
CA GLU A 158 -28.73 17.42 1.78
C GLU A 158 -28.87 16.82 0.38
N MET A 159 -27.80 16.22 -0.17
CA MET A 159 -27.79 15.64 -1.51
C MET A 159 -28.42 14.24 -1.54
N ILE A 160 -28.33 13.48 -0.45
CA ILE A 160 -28.95 12.15 -0.36
C ILE A 160 -30.43 12.28 0.02
N SER A 161 -31.33 11.74 -0.80
CA SER A 161 -32.76 11.74 -0.47
C SER A 161 -33.06 10.99 0.83
N VAL A 162 -34.11 11.38 1.57
CA VAL A 162 -34.52 10.70 2.82
C VAL A 162 -34.77 9.20 2.60
N LYS A 163 -35.30 8.82 1.43
CA LYS A 163 -35.50 7.42 1.06
C LYS A 163 -34.15 6.69 0.89
N SER A 164 -33.20 7.32 0.18
CA SER A 164 -31.86 6.80 -0.03
C SER A 164 -31.10 6.65 1.29
N LYS A 165 -31.18 7.63 2.21
CA LYS A 165 -30.60 7.55 3.56
C LYS A 165 -31.12 6.34 4.34
N ARG A 166 -32.43 6.09 4.31
CA ARG A 166 -33.04 4.95 5.00
C ARG A 166 -32.55 3.61 4.45
N THR A 167 -32.40 3.51 3.12
CA THR A 167 -31.87 2.30 2.48
C THR A 167 -30.39 2.11 2.81
N LEU A 168 -29.58 3.17 2.72
CA LEU A 168 -28.17 3.15 3.08
C LEU A 168 -27.96 2.71 4.52
N MET A 169 -28.72 3.26 5.47
CA MET A 169 -28.64 2.86 6.88
C MET A 169 -29.11 1.43 7.13
N ARG A 170 -29.99 0.86 6.29
CA ARG A 170 -30.35 -0.56 6.36
C ARG A 170 -29.18 -1.43 5.92
N PHE A 171 -28.53 -1.05 4.81
CA PHE A 171 -27.34 -1.73 4.30
C PHE A 171 -26.17 -1.65 5.29
N ILE A 172 -25.82 -0.45 5.77
CA ILE A 172 -24.74 -0.24 6.75
C ILE A 172 -24.97 -1.06 8.02
N ARG A 173 -26.20 -1.10 8.54
CA ARG A 173 -26.51 -1.90 9.74
C ARG A 173 -26.42 -3.41 9.48
N HIS A 174 -26.76 -3.83 8.27
CA HIS A 174 -26.65 -5.23 7.85
C HIS A 174 -25.20 -5.70 7.82
N ILE A 175 -24.29 -4.86 7.31
CA ILE A 175 -22.87 -5.22 7.22
C ILE A 175 -22.06 -4.83 8.47
N GLY A 176 -22.50 -3.82 9.22
CA GLY A 176 -21.78 -3.29 10.37
C GLY A 176 -21.67 -4.31 11.51
N PRO A 177 -20.64 -4.20 12.36
CA PRO A 177 -20.55 -5.01 13.57
C PRO A 177 -21.80 -4.75 14.43
N SER A 178 -22.35 -5.80 15.05
CA SER A 178 -23.58 -5.79 15.87
C SER A 178 -23.54 -4.89 17.11
N GLN A 179 -22.55 -3.99 17.22
CA GLN A 179 -22.27 -3.13 18.35
C GLN A 179 -22.38 -1.65 17.97
N LEU A 180 -23.60 -1.23 17.64
CA LEU A 180 -24.09 0.13 17.92
C LEU A 180 -25.23 -0.06 18.92
N GLY A 181 -24.96 0.20 20.20
CA GLY A 181 -25.70 -0.33 21.34
C GLY A 181 -27.18 0.06 21.46
N ALA A 182 -27.86 -0.74 22.28
CA ALA A 182 -29.15 -0.51 22.94
C ALA A 182 -30.38 -0.33 22.02
N ASP A 183 -30.88 -1.45 21.53
CA ASP A 183 -32.25 -1.86 21.82
C ASP A 183 -32.39 -3.36 21.50
N GLU A 184 -32.73 -4.14 22.52
CA GLU A 184 -33.16 -5.52 22.37
C GLU A 184 -34.46 -5.53 21.55
N ALA A 185 -34.34 -5.75 20.24
CA ALA A 185 -35.46 -6.15 19.40
C ALA A 185 -34.96 -7.19 18.41
N GLU A 186 -35.34 -8.43 18.70
CA GLU A 186 -35.24 -9.66 17.92
C GLU A 186 -35.12 -9.42 16.40
N GLY A 187 -33.97 -9.80 15.85
CA GLY A 187 -33.72 -9.77 14.41
C GLY A 187 -32.37 -10.40 14.09
N GLU A 188 -32.38 -11.72 13.91
CA GLU A 188 -31.38 -12.57 13.24
C GLU A 188 -29.99 -11.94 13.04
N GLY A 189 -29.14 -12.07 14.06
CA GLY A 189 -27.71 -11.84 13.90
C GLY A 189 -27.15 -12.89 12.95
N SER A 190 -26.87 -12.52 11.70
CA SER A 190 -26.13 -13.40 10.81
C SER A 190 -24.65 -13.35 11.17
N SER A 191 -24.18 -14.53 11.57
CA SER A 191 -22.80 -14.93 11.74
C SER A 191 -21.92 -14.58 10.54
N LEU A 192 -20.61 -14.61 10.78
CA LEU A 192 -19.46 -14.24 9.96
C LEU A 192 -19.38 -14.71 8.49
N ASP A 193 -20.35 -15.45 7.96
CA ASP A 193 -20.37 -15.93 6.58
C ASP A 193 -21.80 -15.83 6.03
N GLU A 194 -22.27 -14.62 5.71
CA GLU A 194 -23.26 -14.55 4.66
C GLU A 194 -22.55 -14.92 3.37
N ASP A 195 -22.97 -16.02 2.75
CA ASP A 195 -22.59 -16.35 1.38
C ASP A 195 -23.16 -15.25 0.47
N VAL A 196 -22.36 -14.19 0.27
CA VAL A 196 -22.67 -13.10 -0.64
C VAL A 196 -22.71 -13.62 -2.09
N GLY A 197 -22.22 -14.85 -2.32
CA GLY A 197 -22.15 -15.50 -3.61
C GLY A 197 -21.23 -14.79 -4.59
N ASP A 198 -21.19 -15.27 -5.83
CA ASP A 198 -20.42 -14.70 -6.93
C ASP A 198 -21.08 -13.46 -7.58
N ALA A 199 -22.03 -12.82 -6.89
CA ALA A 199 -22.74 -11.66 -7.42
C ALA A 199 -21.83 -10.43 -7.53
N SER A 200 -22.10 -9.57 -8.52
CA SER A 200 -21.46 -8.25 -8.59
C SER A 200 -21.98 -7.31 -7.51
N LEU A 201 -21.20 -6.29 -7.17
CA LEU A 201 -21.58 -5.26 -6.19
C LEU A 201 -22.90 -4.59 -6.61
N THR A 202 -23.04 -4.22 -7.89
CA THR A 202 -24.27 -3.60 -8.42
C THR A 202 -25.48 -4.51 -8.23
N GLU A 203 -25.36 -5.80 -8.57
CA GLU A 203 -26.47 -6.76 -8.42
C GLU A 203 -26.85 -6.95 -6.95
N TYR A 204 -25.86 -7.04 -6.06
CA TYR A 204 -26.08 -7.20 -4.63
C TYR A 204 -26.78 -5.98 -4.02
N LEU A 205 -26.29 -4.77 -4.33
CA LEU A 205 -26.87 -3.51 -3.86
C LEU A 205 -28.31 -3.30 -4.35
N THR A 206 -28.57 -3.56 -5.62
CA THR A 206 -29.88 -3.33 -6.25
C THR A 206 -30.88 -4.42 -5.88
N SER A 207 -30.49 -5.69 -5.93
CA SER A 207 -31.41 -6.82 -5.77
C SER A 207 -31.73 -7.09 -4.31
N LYS A 208 -30.72 -7.10 -3.42
CA LYS A 208 -30.90 -7.45 -2.01
C LYS A 208 -31.38 -6.25 -1.20
N PHE A 209 -30.78 -5.07 -1.40
CA PHE A 209 -31.03 -3.90 -0.54
C PHE A 209 -31.84 -2.79 -1.21
N LYS A 210 -31.99 -2.83 -2.55
CA LYS A 210 -32.64 -1.77 -3.34
C LYS A 210 -31.96 -0.42 -3.17
N VAL A 211 -30.63 -0.43 -3.06
CA VAL A 211 -29.78 0.77 -2.95
C VAL A 211 -29.80 1.52 -4.29
N PRO A 212 -30.21 2.80 -4.30
CA PRO A 212 -30.23 3.61 -5.53
C PRO A 212 -28.84 3.79 -6.16
N ASP A 213 -28.81 3.92 -7.48
CA ASP A 213 -27.57 4.04 -8.29
C ASP A 213 -26.66 5.20 -7.85
N GLU A 214 -27.25 6.30 -7.37
CA GLU A 214 -26.52 7.47 -6.85
C GLU A 214 -25.57 7.14 -5.67
N LEU A 215 -25.80 6.02 -4.98
CA LEU A 215 -24.99 5.56 -3.84
C LEU A 215 -23.96 4.50 -4.23
N HIS A 216 -23.96 3.99 -5.48
CA HIS A 216 -23.03 2.94 -5.89
C HIS A 216 -21.60 3.45 -5.95
N ALA A 217 -21.37 4.62 -6.55
CA ALA A 217 -20.04 5.23 -6.60
C ALA A 217 -19.46 5.56 -5.20
N PRO A 218 -20.24 6.13 -4.26
CA PRO A 218 -19.80 6.27 -2.87
C PRO A 218 -19.42 4.95 -2.21
N LEU A 219 -20.22 3.90 -2.37
CA LEU A 219 -19.90 2.61 -1.76
C LEU A 219 -18.68 1.94 -2.41
N LEU A 220 -18.51 2.11 -3.73
CA LEU A 220 -17.31 1.65 -4.44
C LEU A 220 -16.04 2.35 -3.94
N SER A 221 -16.10 3.67 -3.70
CA SER A 221 -14.91 4.40 -3.23
C SER A 221 -14.48 3.98 -1.83
N LEU A 222 -15.42 3.56 -0.97
CA LEU A 222 -15.12 3.01 0.35
C LEU A 222 -14.41 1.65 0.28
N CYS A 223 -14.67 0.84 -0.75
CA CYS A 223 -13.95 -0.43 -0.95
C CYS A 223 -12.68 -0.31 -1.81
N LEU A 224 -12.41 0.87 -2.39
CA LEU A 224 -11.22 1.13 -3.22
C LEU A 224 -11.07 0.15 -4.39
N SER A 225 -12.18 -0.39 -4.90
CA SER A 225 -12.15 -1.32 -6.04
C SER A 225 -11.62 -0.62 -7.28
N GLN A 226 -10.56 -1.16 -7.88
CA GLN A 226 -9.94 -0.64 -9.10
C GLN A 226 -10.57 -1.17 -10.40
N VAL A 227 -11.67 -1.92 -10.30
CA VAL A 227 -12.50 -2.34 -11.45
C VAL A 227 -13.87 -1.67 -11.36
N SER A 228 -14.66 -1.72 -12.43
CA SER A 228 -16.00 -1.12 -12.45
C SER A 228 -16.94 -1.77 -11.43
N PRO A 229 -18.00 -1.07 -10.97
CA PRO A 229 -18.99 -1.62 -10.04
C PRO A 229 -19.58 -2.98 -10.49
N GLN A 230 -19.78 -3.15 -11.79
CA GLN A 230 -20.34 -4.36 -12.40
C GLN A 230 -19.36 -5.54 -12.37
N GLN A 231 -18.06 -5.26 -12.36
CA GLN A 231 -17.00 -6.28 -12.28
C GLN A 231 -16.50 -6.50 -10.84
N THR A 232 -16.87 -5.61 -9.92
CA THR A 232 -16.48 -5.70 -8.51
C THR A 232 -17.31 -6.80 -7.84
N SER A 233 -16.65 -7.82 -7.29
CA SER A 233 -17.34 -8.84 -6.48
C SER A 233 -18.01 -8.20 -5.25
N ALA A 234 -19.24 -8.63 -4.94
CA ALA A 234 -19.94 -8.15 -3.76
C ALA A 234 -19.25 -8.61 -2.47
N GLN A 235 -18.71 -9.83 -2.41
CA GLN A 235 -17.96 -10.32 -1.24
C GLN A 235 -16.74 -9.44 -0.95
N PHE A 236 -16.02 -9.09 -2.02
CA PHE A 236 -14.88 -8.20 -1.97
C PHE A 236 -15.26 -6.82 -1.40
N ALA A 237 -16.27 -6.18 -2.01
CA ALA A 237 -16.70 -4.85 -1.61
C ALA A 237 -17.26 -4.82 -0.18
N VAL A 238 -18.12 -5.78 0.19
CA VAL A 238 -18.71 -5.85 1.54
C VAL A 238 -17.63 -6.02 2.60
N THR A 239 -16.66 -6.92 2.40
CA THR A 239 -15.56 -7.14 3.35
C THR A 239 -14.77 -5.85 3.60
N ARG A 240 -14.52 -5.06 2.56
CA ARG A 240 -13.79 -3.79 2.68
C ARG A 240 -14.60 -2.67 3.28
N ILE A 241 -15.87 -2.53 2.91
CA ILE A 241 -16.75 -1.54 3.54
C ILE A 241 -16.89 -1.86 5.04
N LYS A 242 -17.01 -3.14 5.41
CA LYS A 242 -16.97 -3.57 6.81
C LYS A 242 -15.68 -3.14 7.51
N ARG A 243 -14.52 -3.36 6.89
CA ARG A 243 -13.21 -2.94 7.43
C ARG A 243 -13.11 -1.43 7.58
N HIS A 244 -13.56 -0.66 6.58
CA HIS A 244 -13.61 0.79 6.63
C HIS A 244 -14.44 1.26 7.83
N LEU A 245 -15.69 0.78 7.95
CA LEU A 245 -16.60 1.15 9.04
C LEU A 245 -16.06 0.73 10.42
N ALA A 246 -15.49 -0.47 10.54
CA ALA A 246 -14.92 -0.99 11.79
C ALA A 246 -13.63 -0.28 12.22
N SER A 247 -13.01 0.48 11.31
CA SER A 247 -11.80 1.27 11.58
C SER A 247 -12.10 2.68 12.09
N LEU A 248 -13.30 3.20 11.85
CA LEU A 248 -13.71 4.51 12.34
C LEU A 248 -13.68 4.55 13.87
N GLY A 249 -13.00 5.55 14.43
CA GLY A 249 -12.95 5.81 15.86
C GLY A 249 -12.00 4.93 16.66
N VAL A 250 -11.28 3.98 16.04
CA VAL A 250 -10.40 3.01 16.75
C VAL A 250 -9.33 3.71 17.60
N TYR A 251 -8.77 4.80 17.11
CA TYR A 251 -7.77 5.62 17.82
C TYR A 251 -8.35 6.98 18.29
N GLY A 252 -9.68 7.10 18.34
CA GLY A 252 -10.37 8.34 18.65
C GLY A 252 -11.06 8.99 17.44
N SER A 253 -11.83 10.04 17.70
CA SER A 253 -12.59 10.77 16.69
C SER A 253 -11.69 11.26 15.54
N GLY A 254 -12.12 10.99 14.31
CA GLY A 254 -11.41 11.39 13.09
C GLY A 254 -10.36 10.40 12.57
N PHE A 255 -10.07 9.32 13.31
CA PHE A 255 -9.20 8.23 12.85
C PHE A 255 -10.02 7.11 12.21
N GLY A 256 -9.78 6.81 10.94
CA GLY A 256 -10.38 5.67 10.22
C GLY A 256 -9.36 4.93 9.37
N SER A 257 -8.52 5.67 8.67
CA SER A 257 -7.30 5.18 8.06
C SER A 257 -6.13 6.08 8.42
N LEU A 258 -4.93 5.60 8.14
CA LEU A 258 -3.66 6.19 8.49
C LEU A 258 -2.74 6.23 7.27
N ALA A 259 -1.87 7.23 7.26
CA ALA A 259 -0.67 7.29 6.44
C ALA A 259 0.56 7.33 7.36
N VAL A 260 1.69 6.83 6.88
CA VAL A 260 2.99 6.94 7.56
C VAL A 260 3.75 8.10 6.94
N LYS A 261 4.31 8.98 7.78
CA LYS A 261 5.13 10.10 7.31
C LYS A 261 6.36 9.65 6.53
N TRP A 262 6.88 10.55 5.71
CA TRP A 262 8.14 10.39 4.98
C TRP A 262 8.16 9.22 3.99
N GLY A 263 7.04 8.94 3.32
CA GLY A 263 7.01 8.01 2.18
C GLY A 263 6.44 6.62 2.48
N GLY A 264 5.62 6.48 3.52
CA GLY A 264 4.73 5.32 3.66
C GLY A 264 5.47 4.01 3.97
N GLY A 265 5.27 3.00 3.12
CA GLY A 265 5.88 1.67 3.25
C GLY A 265 7.41 1.68 3.24
N SER A 266 8.04 2.66 2.59
CA SER A 266 9.51 2.81 2.57
C SER A 266 10.10 2.96 3.98
N GLU A 267 9.47 3.74 4.85
CA GLU A 267 9.90 3.94 6.24
C GLU A 267 9.71 2.68 7.08
N ILE A 268 8.60 1.95 6.86
CA ILE A 268 8.36 0.66 7.52
C ILE A 268 9.46 -0.34 7.14
N SER A 269 9.81 -0.40 5.85
CA SER A 269 10.89 -1.26 5.35
C SER A 269 12.23 -0.92 5.98
N GLN A 270 12.59 0.37 6.04
CA GLN A 270 13.84 0.82 6.64
C GLN A 270 13.90 0.53 8.14
N VAL A 271 12.81 0.74 8.88
CA VAL A 271 12.74 0.44 10.31
C VAL A 271 12.88 -1.05 10.57
N GLY A 272 12.24 -1.90 9.76
CA GLY A 272 12.42 -3.35 9.81
C GLY A 272 13.87 -3.75 9.53
N CYS A 273 14.49 -3.12 8.53
CA CYS A 273 15.89 -3.37 8.21
C CYS A 273 16.83 -2.97 9.34
N ARG A 274 16.60 -1.80 9.93
CA ARG A 274 17.35 -1.31 11.09
C ARG A 274 17.22 -2.27 12.28
N ALA A 275 16.04 -2.82 12.55
CA ALA A 275 15.85 -3.75 13.65
C ALA A 275 16.76 -4.97 13.51
N LEU A 276 16.86 -5.55 12.31
CA LEU A 276 17.76 -6.67 12.05
C LEU A 276 19.24 -6.28 12.22
N ALA A 277 19.65 -5.11 11.73
CA ALA A 277 21.03 -4.64 11.89
C ALA A 277 21.41 -4.51 13.38
N VAL A 278 20.51 -3.98 14.21
CA VAL A 278 20.71 -3.90 15.67
C VAL A 278 20.69 -5.29 16.32
N GLY A 279 19.95 -6.24 15.74
CA GLY A 279 19.95 -7.66 16.11
C GLY A 279 21.23 -8.42 15.74
N GLY A 280 22.18 -7.78 15.05
CA GLY A 280 23.44 -8.40 14.63
C GLY A 280 23.44 -8.93 13.19
N GLY A 281 22.35 -8.78 12.45
CA GLY A 281 22.32 -9.11 11.02
C GLY A 281 23.15 -8.14 10.18
N VAL A 282 23.64 -8.61 9.04
CA VAL A 282 24.50 -7.82 8.14
C VAL A 282 23.70 -7.35 6.92
N TYR A 283 23.84 -6.07 6.59
CA TYR A 283 23.16 -5.42 5.47
C TYR A 283 24.13 -4.99 4.38
N VAL A 284 23.79 -5.29 3.13
CA VAL A 284 24.62 -4.92 1.97
C VAL A 284 23.75 -4.47 0.80
N LEU A 285 23.75 -3.17 0.50
CA LEU A 285 23.13 -2.60 -0.71
C LEU A 285 24.08 -2.73 -1.92
N ASN A 286 23.57 -2.44 -3.12
CA ASN A 286 24.29 -2.63 -4.39
C ASN A 286 24.83 -4.05 -4.61
N THR A 287 24.23 -5.04 -3.94
CA THR A 287 24.65 -6.44 -3.98
C THR A 287 23.43 -7.34 -4.12
N GLY A 288 23.30 -8.01 -5.26
CA GLY A 288 22.25 -9.00 -5.52
C GLY A 288 22.80 -10.42 -5.58
N ILE A 289 21.91 -11.39 -5.78
CA ILE A 289 22.27 -12.79 -6.04
C ILE A 289 22.42 -12.98 -7.56
N ASN A 290 23.59 -13.44 -8.01
CA ASN A 290 23.90 -13.76 -9.40
C ASN A 290 23.67 -15.23 -9.75
N SER A 291 24.01 -16.15 -8.84
CA SER A 291 23.72 -17.57 -8.99
C SER A 291 23.39 -18.21 -7.64
N LEU A 292 22.62 -19.29 -7.70
CA LEU A 292 22.23 -20.10 -6.56
C LEU A 292 22.43 -21.56 -6.92
N ASP A 293 23.25 -22.26 -6.13
CA ASP A 293 23.55 -23.67 -6.30
C ASP A 293 23.06 -24.44 -5.06
N LEU A 294 22.10 -25.34 -5.29
CA LEU A 294 21.57 -26.21 -4.23
C LEU A 294 22.57 -27.34 -3.93
N PRO A 295 22.71 -27.77 -2.67
CA PRO A 295 23.54 -28.93 -2.33
C PRO A 295 23.00 -30.20 -3.00
N ALA A 296 23.90 -31.11 -3.39
CA ALA A 296 23.52 -32.39 -4.02
C ALA A 296 22.70 -33.27 -3.07
N GLU A 297 21.64 -33.91 -3.59
CA GLU A 297 20.66 -34.71 -2.85
C GLU A 297 21.29 -35.86 -2.02
N ASP A 298 22.48 -36.33 -2.38
CA ASP A 298 23.18 -37.44 -1.71
C ASP A 298 23.93 -37.07 -0.40
N THR A 299 23.86 -35.80 0.04
CA THR A 299 24.47 -35.37 1.31
C THR A 299 23.42 -35.24 2.42
N THR A 300 23.17 -36.33 3.13
CA THR A 300 22.33 -36.43 4.34
C THR A 300 22.92 -35.73 5.57
N ASN A 301 23.57 -34.58 5.39
CA ASN A 301 24.14 -33.80 6.47
C ASN A 301 23.23 -32.59 6.76
N GLU A 302 22.79 -32.43 8.01
CA GLU A 302 21.95 -31.31 8.45
C GLU A 302 22.61 -29.93 8.22
N ASP A 303 23.93 -29.90 8.01
CA ASP A 303 24.73 -28.71 7.69
C ASP A 303 24.87 -28.40 6.18
N SER A 304 24.12 -29.09 5.31
CA SER A 304 24.13 -28.75 3.87
C SER A 304 23.61 -27.33 3.65
N ARG A 305 24.44 -26.47 3.03
CA ARG A 305 24.11 -25.06 2.76
C ARG A 305 24.06 -24.79 1.27
N ILE A 306 23.12 -23.94 0.89
CA ILE A 306 23.01 -23.34 -0.45
C ILE A 306 24.21 -22.43 -0.65
N GLN A 307 24.88 -22.57 -1.79
CA GLN A 307 25.97 -21.68 -2.17
C GLN A 307 25.40 -20.56 -3.06
N LEU A 308 25.69 -19.31 -2.70
CA LEU A 308 25.25 -18.13 -3.46
C LEU A 308 26.48 -17.39 -3.97
N LEU A 309 26.47 -17.03 -5.26
CA LEU A 309 27.39 -16.05 -5.83
C LEU A 309 26.70 -14.70 -5.82
N LEU A 310 27.29 -13.74 -5.11
CA LEU A 310 26.80 -12.37 -5.03
C LEU A 310 27.34 -11.52 -6.20
N SER A 311 26.70 -10.39 -6.48
CA SER A 311 27.10 -9.49 -7.57
C SER A 311 28.40 -8.71 -7.31
N ASN A 312 28.94 -8.78 -6.10
CA ASN A 312 30.25 -8.27 -5.72
C ASN A 312 31.36 -9.34 -5.84
N ASP A 313 31.09 -10.46 -6.52
CA ASP A 313 31.97 -11.62 -6.71
C ASP A 313 32.27 -12.45 -5.45
N GLU A 314 31.60 -12.18 -4.33
CA GLU A 314 31.73 -12.99 -3.13
C GLU A 314 30.85 -14.25 -3.20
N VAL A 315 31.37 -15.33 -2.63
CA VAL A 315 30.67 -16.61 -2.51
C VAL A 315 30.34 -16.86 -1.05
N ILE A 316 29.05 -17.00 -0.74
CA ILE A 316 28.57 -17.24 0.61
C ILE A 316 27.82 -18.57 0.70
N LYS A 317 27.61 -19.06 1.93
CA LYS A 317 26.83 -20.27 2.20
C LYS A 317 25.70 -19.98 3.18
N THR A 318 24.48 -20.34 2.82
CA THR A 318 23.27 -20.11 3.63
C THR A 318 22.40 -21.36 3.78
N LYS A 319 21.66 -21.52 4.88
CA LYS A 319 20.66 -22.60 5.00
C LYS A 319 19.39 -22.26 4.23
N PHE A 320 18.87 -21.04 4.39
CA PHE A 320 17.69 -20.55 3.69
C PHE A 320 18.02 -19.33 2.82
N VAL A 321 17.32 -19.19 1.71
CA VAL A 321 17.29 -17.95 0.92
C VAL A 321 15.85 -17.48 0.74
N VAL A 322 15.62 -16.18 0.88
CA VAL A 322 14.30 -15.56 0.74
C VAL A 322 14.37 -14.36 -0.19
N GLY A 323 13.39 -14.19 -1.07
CA GLY A 323 13.27 -13.01 -1.91
C GLY A 323 12.02 -13.05 -2.78
N SER A 324 11.70 -11.95 -3.46
CA SER A 324 10.68 -11.93 -4.51
C SER A 324 11.21 -12.58 -5.80
N ASN A 325 10.33 -12.80 -6.78
CA ASN A 325 10.75 -13.33 -8.08
C ASN A 325 11.82 -12.47 -8.77
N TRP A 326 11.80 -11.14 -8.56
CA TRP A 326 12.77 -10.24 -9.18
C TRP A 326 14.12 -10.23 -8.47
N ASP A 327 14.16 -10.60 -7.20
CA ASP A 327 15.38 -10.64 -6.38
C ASP A 327 16.30 -11.81 -6.71
N PHE A 328 15.76 -12.85 -7.37
CA PHE A 328 16.52 -14.00 -7.84
C PHE A 328 17.10 -13.80 -9.25
N PRO A 329 18.16 -14.55 -9.61
CA PRO A 329 18.73 -14.56 -10.97
C PRO A 329 17.69 -14.93 -12.03
N LYS A 330 17.80 -14.37 -13.24
CA LYS A 330 16.87 -14.63 -14.37
C LYS A 330 16.61 -16.12 -14.62
N ALA A 331 17.66 -16.96 -14.54
CA ALA A 331 17.55 -18.41 -14.75
C ALA A 331 16.76 -19.15 -13.65
N ALA A 332 16.68 -18.57 -12.45
CA ALA A 332 15.95 -19.12 -11.31
C ALA A 332 14.58 -18.45 -11.09
N ARG A 333 14.15 -17.54 -11.99
CA ARG A 333 12.82 -16.91 -11.93
C ARG A 333 11.75 -17.90 -12.39
N LEU A 334 10.62 -17.89 -11.70
CA LEU A 334 9.44 -18.65 -12.10
C LEU A 334 8.54 -17.77 -12.98
N SER A 335 7.74 -18.40 -13.84
CA SER A 335 6.66 -17.69 -14.54
C SER A 335 5.66 -17.17 -13.51
N CYS A 336 5.47 -15.86 -13.48
CA CYS A 336 4.50 -15.21 -12.61
C CYS A 336 3.43 -14.52 -13.45
N ASP A 337 2.16 -14.92 -13.27
CA ASP A 337 1.04 -14.17 -13.82
C ASP A 337 0.85 -12.91 -12.99
N CYS A 338 1.36 -11.78 -13.49
CA CYS A 338 1.22 -10.47 -12.88
C CYS A 338 0.21 -9.64 -13.66
N ASP A 339 -0.60 -8.90 -12.91
CA ASP A 339 -1.44 -7.84 -13.44
C ASP A 339 -0.59 -6.56 -13.58
N ARG A 340 -1.10 -5.60 -14.35
CA ARG A 340 -0.40 -4.35 -14.66
C ARG A 340 -1.34 -3.18 -14.46
N VAL A 341 -0.90 -2.18 -13.71
CA VAL A 341 -1.65 -0.95 -13.44
C VAL A 341 -0.82 0.27 -13.79
N ALA A 342 -1.46 1.31 -14.33
CA ALA A 342 -0.79 2.59 -14.51
C ALA A 342 -0.82 3.37 -13.19
N ARG A 343 0.33 3.92 -12.82
CA ARG A 343 0.53 4.75 -11.63
C ARG A 343 1.13 6.09 -12.00
N SER A 344 0.82 7.11 -11.22
CA SER A 344 1.55 8.37 -11.28
C SER A 344 1.77 8.98 -9.90
N ILE A 345 2.82 9.79 -9.79
CA ILE A 345 3.11 10.65 -8.65
C ILE A 345 3.20 12.06 -9.20
N SER A 346 2.34 12.97 -8.76
CA SER A 346 2.34 14.35 -9.24
C SER A 346 2.45 15.33 -8.08
N VAL A 347 3.48 16.19 -8.11
CA VAL A 347 3.63 17.31 -7.18
C VAL A 347 2.86 18.50 -7.73
N VAL A 348 1.97 19.07 -6.93
CA VAL A 348 1.13 20.22 -7.33
C VAL A 348 1.39 21.45 -6.49
N SER A 349 1.19 22.62 -7.08
CA SER A 349 1.50 23.93 -6.47
C SER A 349 0.44 24.45 -5.49
N SER A 350 -0.53 23.61 -5.11
CA SER A 350 -1.65 23.98 -4.25
C SER A 350 -1.69 23.06 -3.04
N SER A 351 -2.00 23.62 -1.87
CA SER A 351 -2.21 22.89 -0.62
C SER A 351 -3.50 22.07 -0.62
N LEU A 352 -4.42 22.30 -1.56
CA LEU A 352 -5.69 21.59 -1.69
C LEU A 352 -6.46 21.47 -0.36
N GLU A 353 -6.39 22.51 0.49
CA GLU A 353 -6.92 22.50 1.87
C GLU A 353 -8.40 22.09 1.95
N SER A 354 -9.18 22.38 0.91
CA SER A 354 -10.59 21.99 0.81
C SER A 354 -10.83 20.48 0.83
N LEU A 355 -9.82 19.66 0.51
CA LEU A 355 -9.89 18.20 0.52
C LEU A 355 -9.64 17.58 1.91
N PHE A 356 -9.15 18.38 2.86
CA PHE A 356 -8.78 17.95 4.20
C PHE A 356 -9.65 18.57 5.32
N PRO A 357 -11.00 18.58 5.19
CA PRO A 357 -11.83 19.09 6.27
C PRO A 357 -11.68 18.20 7.51
N ALA A 358 -11.79 18.82 8.69
CA ALA A 358 -11.91 18.06 9.93
C ALA A 358 -13.10 17.10 9.83
N THR A 359 -12.87 15.83 10.17
CA THR A 359 -13.85 14.75 10.02
C THR A 359 -14.71 14.55 11.25
N ALA A 360 -14.27 15.06 12.40
CA ALA A 360 -15.02 15.02 13.65
C ALA A 360 -14.61 16.20 14.54
N GLU A 361 -15.51 16.64 15.41
CA GLU A 361 -15.22 17.67 16.41
C GLU A 361 -14.11 17.19 17.38
N GLY A 362 -13.05 17.98 17.53
CA GLY A 362 -11.88 17.62 18.33
C GLY A 362 -10.96 16.56 17.72
N GLY A 363 -11.26 16.05 16.51
CA GLY A 363 -10.38 15.16 15.76
C GLY A 363 -9.21 15.90 15.10
N PRO A 364 -8.14 15.19 14.71
CA PRO A 364 -7.03 15.80 13.97
C PRO A 364 -7.47 16.25 12.57
N VAL A 365 -6.75 17.22 12.01
CA VAL A 365 -6.87 17.55 10.58
C VAL A 365 -6.28 16.38 9.78
N PRO A 366 -7.03 15.77 8.85
CA PRO A 366 -6.49 14.68 8.04
C PRO A 366 -5.36 15.16 7.15
N VAL A 367 -4.30 14.36 7.03
CA VAL A 367 -3.17 14.67 6.13
C VAL A 367 -3.33 14.08 4.74
N GLY A 368 -4.32 13.20 4.58
CA GLY A 368 -4.61 12.52 3.33
C GLY A 368 -6.12 12.48 3.00
N ALA A 369 -6.41 12.36 1.72
CA ALA A 369 -7.76 12.17 1.18
C ALA A 369 -7.75 11.21 -0.02
N VAL A 370 -8.86 10.54 -0.25
CA VAL A 370 -9.09 9.67 -1.42
C VAL A 370 -10.05 10.38 -2.36
N VAL A 371 -9.69 10.52 -3.63
CA VAL A 371 -10.59 11.05 -4.66
C VAL A 371 -10.80 9.98 -5.73
N ALA A 372 -12.04 9.57 -5.92
CA ALA A 372 -12.45 8.60 -6.92
C ALA A 372 -13.07 9.32 -8.13
N PHE A 373 -12.62 8.95 -9.33
CA PHE A 373 -13.16 9.38 -10.62
C PHE A 373 -13.78 8.18 -11.33
N PRO A 374 -15.11 8.02 -11.26
CA PRO A 374 -15.80 7.01 -12.05
C PRO A 374 -15.52 7.19 -13.55
N GLY A 375 -15.50 6.10 -14.33
CA GLY A 375 -15.23 6.15 -15.77
C GLY A 375 -16.07 7.19 -16.52
N ALA A 376 -17.37 7.26 -16.22
CA ALA A 376 -18.30 8.26 -16.78
C ALA A 376 -17.85 9.71 -16.56
N SER A 377 -17.22 10.00 -15.42
CA SER A 377 -16.72 11.35 -15.11
C SER A 377 -15.52 11.76 -15.98
N LEU A 378 -14.84 10.79 -16.57
CA LEU A 378 -13.72 11.00 -17.49
C LEU A 378 -14.14 10.81 -18.96
N GLY A 379 -15.44 10.82 -19.25
CA GLY A 379 -15.97 10.62 -20.61
C GLY A 379 -15.79 9.19 -21.13
N ARG A 380 -15.63 8.21 -20.24
CA ARG A 380 -15.56 6.78 -20.56
C ARG A 380 -16.90 6.10 -20.29
N ALA A 381 -17.02 4.86 -20.76
CA ALA A 381 -18.20 4.04 -20.48
C ALA A 381 -18.26 3.65 -18.98
N ASP A 382 -19.47 3.32 -18.50
CA ASP A 382 -19.72 2.99 -17.09
C ASP A 382 -18.98 1.73 -16.62
N ASP A 383 -18.62 0.85 -17.56
CA ASP A 383 -17.86 -0.38 -17.31
C ASP A 383 -16.34 -0.17 -17.23
N SER A 384 -15.87 1.05 -17.48
CA SER A 384 -14.44 1.40 -17.40
C SER A 384 -13.97 1.46 -15.95
N PRO A 385 -12.72 1.03 -15.66
CA PRO A 385 -12.17 1.10 -14.31
C PRO A 385 -12.09 2.55 -13.83
N PRO A 386 -12.40 2.81 -12.54
CA PRO A 386 -12.26 4.15 -11.97
C PRO A 386 -10.79 4.55 -11.83
N VAL A 387 -10.51 5.85 -11.89
CA VAL A 387 -9.21 6.40 -11.46
C VAL A 387 -9.31 6.77 -9.99
N TYR A 388 -8.34 6.35 -9.18
CA TYR A 388 -8.18 6.85 -7.81
C TYR A 388 -6.99 7.80 -7.74
N ILE A 389 -7.16 8.87 -6.98
CA ILE A 389 -6.08 9.76 -6.59
C ILE A 389 -6.02 9.79 -5.06
N LEU A 390 -4.92 9.31 -4.49
CA LEU A 390 -4.60 9.52 -3.08
C LEU A 390 -3.87 10.86 -2.97
N VAL A 391 -4.48 11.80 -2.26
CA VAL A 391 -3.99 13.17 -2.11
C VAL A 391 -3.32 13.27 -0.76
N HIS A 392 -2.02 13.55 -0.73
CA HIS A 392 -1.25 13.76 0.48
C HIS A 392 -0.88 15.24 0.61
N SER A 393 -1.18 15.81 1.77
CA SER A 393 -0.78 17.17 2.14
C SER A 393 0.71 17.24 2.48
N SER A 394 1.27 18.45 2.56
CA SER A 394 2.66 18.65 3.00
C SER A 394 2.95 18.13 4.43
N GLU A 395 1.92 17.94 5.26
CA GLU A 395 2.09 17.44 6.64
C GLU A 395 2.56 15.99 6.71
N THR A 396 2.44 15.22 5.61
CA THR A 396 3.04 13.88 5.50
C THR A 396 4.57 13.92 5.46
N GLY A 397 5.16 15.09 5.23
CA GLY A 397 6.60 15.27 5.07
C GLY A 397 7.14 14.81 3.71
N GLU A 398 6.27 14.47 2.76
CA GLU A 398 6.67 14.01 1.41
C GLU A 398 6.94 15.16 0.44
N CYS A 399 6.48 16.38 0.76
CA CYS A 399 6.73 17.59 -0.02
C CYS A 399 6.74 18.86 0.85
N PRO A 400 7.29 19.97 0.36
CA PRO A 400 7.30 21.27 1.07
C PRO A 400 5.90 21.84 1.33
N THR A 401 5.79 22.68 2.36
CA THR A 401 4.57 23.42 2.69
C THR A 401 4.03 24.22 1.50
N GLY A 402 2.70 24.18 1.33
CA GLY A 402 2.00 24.84 0.22
C GLY A 402 1.90 23.98 -1.05
N GLN A 403 2.45 22.77 -1.03
CA GLN A 403 2.33 21.77 -2.08
C GLN A 403 1.61 20.53 -1.56
N CYS A 404 1.11 19.73 -2.51
CA CYS A 404 0.57 18.40 -2.25
C CYS A 404 1.18 17.39 -3.22
N VAL A 405 1.14 16.12 -2.83
CA VAL A 405 1.47 15.00 -3.71
C VAL A 405 0.19 14.24 -4.07
N LEU A 406 -0.01 14.01 -5.35
CA LEU A 406 -1.14 13.28 -5.90
C LEU A 406 -0.64 11.93 -6.44
N TYR A 407 -1.13 10.86 -5.85
CA TYR A 407 -0.82 9.50 -6.27
C TYR A 407 -1.97 8.91 -7.09
N GLY A 408 -1.82 8.90 -8.41
CA GLY A 408 -2.82 8.39 -9.34
C GLY A 408 -2.70 6.87 -9.56
N SER A 409 -3.83 6.19 -9.67
CA SER A 409 -3.89 4.76 -10.02
C SER A 409 -5.10 4.44 -10.89
N ILE A 410 -4.91 3.59 -11.89
CA ILE A 410 -5.98 2.97 -12.67
C ILE A 410 -5.58 1.55 -13.09
N ASN A 411 -6.55 0.64 -13.08
CA ASN A 411 -6.40 -0.72 -13.61
C ASN A 411 -6.44 -0.74 -15.15
N MET A 412 -5.50 -0.02 -15.76
CA MET A 412 -5.28 0.06 -17.20
C MET A 412 -3.82 0.47 -17.40
N PRO A 413 -2.94 -0.41 -17.90
CA PRO A 413 -1.51 -0.11 -18.03
C PRO A 413 -1.23 0.82 -19.23
N GLY A 414 0.01 1.33 -19.29
CA GLY A 414 0.52 2.06 -20.45
C GLY A 414 -0.09 3.45 -20.65
N SER A 415 0.05 3.98 -21.87
CA SER A 415 -0.30 5.38 -22.19
C SER A 415 -1.77 5.73 -21.98
N ASP A 416 -2.67 4.78 -22.21
CA ASP A 416 -4.12 4.99 -22.12
C ASP A 416 -4.54 5.25 -20.66
N GLY A 417 -4.02 4.44 -19.72
CA GLY A 417 -4.22 4.67 -18.29
C GLY A 417 -3.60 5.99 -17.82
N GLN A 418 -2.38 6.30 -18.31
CA GLN A 418 -1.70 7.55 -17.96
C GLN A 418 -2.47 8.79 -18.44
N ALA A 419 -3.08 8.75 -19.62
CA ALA A 419 -3.90 9.84 -20.12
C ALA A 419 -5.17 10.07 -19.26
N LEU A 420 -5.76 9.00 -18.73
CA LEU A 420 -6.91 9.10 -17.82
C LEU A 420 -6.51 9.66 -16.45
N ILE A 421 -5.34 9.25 -15.93
CA ILE A 421 -4.80 9.82 -14.69
C ILE A 421 -4.52 11.32 -14.86
N ASP A 422 -3.92 11.74 -15.97
CA ASP A 422 -3.68 13.16 -16.26
C ASP A 422 -4.98 13.97 -16.28
N SER A 423 -6.00 13.45 -16.97
CA SER A 423 -7.32 14.08 -17.04
C SER A 423 -7.94 14.21 -15.64
N ALA A 424 -7.84 13.17 -14.80
CA ALA A 424 -8.33 13.20 -13.43
C ALA A 424 -7.58 14.22 -12.56
N VAL A 425 -6.24 14.28 -12.67
CA VAL A 425 -5.41 15.27 -11.96
C VAL A 425 -5.79 16.69 -12.38
N GLN A 426 -5.97 16.95 -13.68
CA GLN A 426 -6.38 18.26 -14.17
C GLN A 426 -7.76 18.65 -13.65
N GLN A 427 -8.75 17.75 -13.75
CA GLN A 427 -10.10 18.00 -13.23
C GLN A 427 -10.13 18.22 -11.72
N LEU A 428 -9.25 17.55 -10.97
CA LEU A 428 -9.07 17.77 -9.53
C LEU A 428 -8.56 19.18 -9.24
N LEU A 429 -7.54 19.64 -9.97
CA LEU A 429 -6.97 20.98 -9.78
C LEU A 429 -7.96 22.08 -10.18
N GLU A 430 -8.74 21.88 -11.24
CA GLU A 430 -9.82 22.79 -11.62
C GLU A 430 -10.92 22.88 -10.54
N SER A 431 -11.19 21.77 -9.85
CA SER A 431 -12.28 21.68 -8.86
C SER A 431 -11.88 22.13 -7.45
N ALA A 432 -10.62 21.90 -7.05
CA ALA A 432 -10.16 22.11 -5.67
C ALA A 432 -8.87 22.93 -5.53
N GLY A 433 -8.10 23.10 -6.62
CA GLY A 433 -6.77 23.72 -6.60
C GLY A 433 -6.75 25.24 -6.48
N GLY A 434 -7.79 25.91 -6.97
CA GLY A 434 -7.82 27.37 -7.11
C GLY A 434 -7.20 27.84 -8.44
N PRO A 435 -7.25 29.15 -8.74
CA PRO A 435 -6.99 29.68 -10.09
C PRO A 435 -5.56 29.48 -10.62
N ASN A 436 -4.58 29.24 -9.74
CA ASN A 436 -3.16 29.12 -10.09
C ASN A 436 -2.60 27.72 -9.82
N ALA A 437 -3.45 26.74 -9.52
CA ALA A 437 -3.01 25.38 -9.26
C ALA A 437 -2.52 24.71 -10.55
N LYS A 438 -1.29 24.21 -10.50
CA LYS A 438 -0.67 23.49 -11.62
C LYS A 438 0.14 22.31 -11.10
N VAL A 439 0.33 21.32 -11.97
CA VAL A 439 1.31 20.26 -11.77
C VAL A 439 2.70 20.86 -11.96
N LEU A 440 3.59 20.64 -11.00
CA LEU A 440 4.98 21.11 -11.02
C LEU A 440 5.93 20.03 -11.55
N TRP A 441 5.64 18.78 -11.22
CA TRP A 441 6.44 17.62 -11.56
C TRP A 441 5.56 16.38 -11.54
N SER A 442 5.81 15.42 -12.42
CA SER A 442 5.10 14.15 -12.46
C SER A 442 6.04 13.00 -12.82
N LEU A 443 5.97 11.90 -12.06
CA LEU A 443 6.52 10.60 -12.43
C LEU A 443 5.36 9.68 -12.82
N ARG A 444 5.54 8.93 -13.90
CA ARG A 444 4.56 7.98 -14.42
C ARG A 444 5.24 6.66 -14.67
N TYR A 445 4.54 5.57 -14.43
CA TYR A 445 5.05 4.22 -14.65
C TYR A 445 3.91 3.22 -14.70
N THR A 446 4.17 2.06 -15.30
CA THR A 446 3.32 0.87 -15.18
C THR A 446 3.94 -0.03 -14.12
N GLN A 447 3.16 -0.42 -13.11
CA GLN A 447 3.58 -1.33 -12.05
C GLN A 447 3.01 -2.71 -12.27
N TRP A 448 3.84 -3.73 -12.04
CA TRP A 448 3.47 -5.13 -12.12
C TRP A 448 3.25 -5.67 -10.72
N GLY A 449 2.30 -6.58 -10.56
CA GLY A 449 2.04 -7.17 -9.26
C GLY A 449 0.80 -8.04 -9.29
N ARG A 450 0.22 -8.23 -8.12
CA ARG A 450 -0.95 -9.07 -7.93
C ARG A 450 -2.19 -8.21 -7.72
N CYS A 451 -3.20 -8.39 -8.56
CA CYS A 451 -4.56 -8.01 -8.22
C CYS A 451 -5.21 -9.07 -7.32
N GLU A 452 -6.23 -8.65 -6.59
CA GLU A 452 -6.63 -9.27 -5.33
C GLU A 452 -7.25 -10.67 -5.41
N THR A 453 -7.58 -11.16 -6.60
CA THR A 453 -8.21 -12.48 -6.81
C THR A 453 -7.25 -13.65 -6.79
N ARG A 454 -5.94 -13.42 -6.63
CA ARG A 454 -4.91 -14.47 -6.69
C ARG A 454 -4.33 -14.79 -5.31
N SER A 455 -4.14 -16.11 -5.08
CA SER A 455 -3.55 -16.68 -3.87
C SER A 455 -2.24 -15.99 -3.48
N THR A 456 -2.09 -15.75 -2.18
CA THR A 456 -0.91 -15.17 -1.52
C THR A 456 0.15 -16.20 -1.18
N GLN A 457 -0.13 -17.50 -1.39
CA GLN A 457 0.76 -18.56 -0.93
C GLN A 457 2.12 -18.49 -1.63
N PRO A 458 3.23 -18.56 -0.86
CA PRO A 458 4.56 -18.66 -1.43
C PRO A 458 4.64 -19.88 -2.35
N ALA A 459 5.15 -19.68 -3.56
CA ALA A 459 5.45 -20.79 -4.47
C ALA A 459 6.70 -21.53 -3.94
N ASN A 460 6.51 -22.45 -3.00
CA ASN A 460 7.59 -23.28 -2.46
C ASN A 460 8.03 -24.28 -3.54
N SER A 461 9.07 -23.94 -4.29
CA SER A 461 9.68 -24.84 -5.28
C SER A 461 10.74 -25.77 -4.68
N ALA A 462 11.31 -25.42 -3.52
CA ALA A 462 12.27 -26.21 -2.76
C ALA A 462 12.20 -25.81 -1.28
N GLU A 463 12.33 -26.76 -0.33
CA GLU A 463 12.12 -26.57 1.12
C GLU A 463 12.92 -25.39 1.74
N ARG A 464 14.02 -24.96 1.10
CA ARG A 464 14.94 -23.94 1.61
C ARG A 464 15.04 -22.66 0.77
N VAL A 465 14.26 -22.55 -0.31
CA VAL A 465 14.18 -21.37 -1.18
C VAL A 465 12.77 -20.79 -1.09
N ILE A 466 12.59 -19.76 -0.27
CA ILE A 466 11.29 -19.14 -0.02
C ILE A 466 11.08 -17.99 -0.99
N ARG A 467 10.02 -18.07 -1.79
CA ARG A 467 9.70 -17.07 -2.80
C ARG A 467 8.49 -16.26 -2.36
N LEU A 468 8.73 -14.99 -2.05
CA LEU A 468 7.70 -14.05 -1.68
C LEU A 468 6.83 -13.71 -2.89
N PRO A 469 5.51 -13.52 -2.71
CA PRO A 469 4.60 -13.21 -3.79
C PRO A 469 4.94 -11.85 -4.43
N PRO A 470 4.49 -11.61 -5.68
CA PRO A 470 4.58 -10.29 -6.29
C PRO A 470 3.93 -9.20 -5.42
N PRO A 471 4.40 -7.94 -5.53
CA PRO A 471 3.86 -6.83 -4.74
C PRO A 471 2.36 -6.66 -4.99
N SER A 472 1.63 -6.25 -3.95
CA SER A 472 0.20 -5.95 -4.06
C SER A 472 -0.01 -4.67 -4.87
N LEU A 473 -0.92 -4.73 -5.84
CA LEU A 473 -1.33 -3.54 -6.61
C LEU A 473 -2.50 -2.80 -5.95
N ASP A 474 -2.88 -3.18 -4.75
CA ASP A 474 -3.98 -2.56 -4.00
C ASP A 474 -3.64 -1.13 -3.54
N LEU A 475 -4.69 -0.34 -3.28
CA LEU A 475 -4.62 1.01 -2.74
C LEU A 475 -4.62 1.03 -1.22
N ALA A 476 -5.09 -0.04 -0.58
CA ALA A 476 -4.96 -0.27 0.85
C ALA A 476 -3.86 -1.27 1.15
N PHE A 477 -3.36 -1.27 2.39
CA PHE A 477 -2.41 -2.27 2.85
C PHE A 477 -3.06 -3.67 2.90
N ASP A 478 -2.39 -4.64 2.27
CA ASP A 478 -2.78 -6.05 2.20
C ASP A 478 -2.32 -6.78 3.47
N ASP A 479 -3.27 -7.07 4.38
CA ASP A 479 -2.97 -7.74 5.65
C ASP A 479 -2.44 -9.17 5.44
N ALA A 480 -2.73 -9.81 4.30
CA ALA A 480 -2.20 -11.14 4.00
C ALA A 480 -0.67 -11.15 3.83
N LEU A 481 -0.04 -9.97 3.69
CA LEU A 481 1.40 -9.82 3.76
C LEU A 481 1.96 -10.28 5.11
N ILE A 482 1.26 -9.98 6.21
CA ILE A 482 1.68 -10.37 7.57
C ILE A 482 1.65 -11.89 7.70
N ASP A 483 0.59 -12.53 7.20
CA ASP A 483 0.48 -14.00 7.19
C ASP A 483 1.60 -14.62 6.34
N THR A 484 1.87 -14.06 5.15
CA THR A 484 2.96 -14.53 4.28
C THR A 484 4.33 -14.42 4.96
N VAL A 485 4.58 -13.34 5.69
CA VAL A 485 5.82 -13.15 6.46
C VAL A 485 5.89 -14.13 7.64
N LYS A 486 4.76 -14.39 8.31
CA LYS A 486 4.68 -15.37 9.39
C LYS A 486 4.96 -16.78 8.89
N ASP A 487 4.39 -17.18 7.76
CA ASP A 487 4.64 -18.49 7.14
C ASP A 487 6.12 -18.66 6.78
N ALA A 488 6.74 -17.63 6.19
CA ALA A 488 8.18 -17.64 5.89
C ALA A 488 9.04 -17.73 7.15
N TRP A 489 8.67 -17.01 8.21
CA TRP A 489 9.34 -17.07 9.50
C TRP A 489 9.21 -18.45 10.15
N GLN A 490 8.02 -19.05 10.17
CA GLN A 490 7.79 -20.40 10.69
C GLN A 490 8.63 -21.44 9.93
N ALA A 491 8.70 -21.34 8.59
CA ALA A 491 9.51 -22.23 7.78
C ALA A 491 11.02 -22.15 8.11
N ILE A 492 11.51 -20.96 8.43
CA ILE A 492 12.92 -20.73 8.80
C ILE A 492 13.22 -21.20 10.22
N MET A 493 12.31 -20.93 11.17
CA MET A 493 12.49 -21.26 12.58
C MET A 493 12.27 -22.75 12.86
N GLY A 494 11.44 -23.44 12.06
CA GLY A 494 11.17 -24.87 12.24
C GLY A 494 10.60 -25.18 13.62
N ASP A 495 11.18 -26.17 14.32
CA ASP A 495 10.76 -26.57 15.66
C ASP A 495 11.00 -25.49 16.74
N GLU A 496 11.83 -24.48 16.46
CA GLU A 496 12.03 -23.33 17.35
C GLU A 496 10.91 -22.29 17.21
N ALA A 497 10.01 -22.43 16.23
CA ALA A 497 8.92 -21.49 16.02
C ALA A 497 7.85 -21.63 17.12
N THR A 498 7.67 -20.57 17.92
CA THR A 498 6.49 -20.47 18.78
C THR A 498 5.60 -19.32 18.31
N ASP A 499 4.35 -19.65 17.95
CA ASP A 499 3.43 -18.73 17.27
C ASP A 499 3.21 -17.39 17.97
N HIS A 500 3.30 -17.37 19.30
CA HIS A 500 3.10 -16.17 20.12
C HIS A 500 4.34 -15.29 20.21
N GLU A 501 5.52 -15.77 19.81
CA GLU A 501 6.76 -14.99 19.74
C GLU A 501 6.92 -14.23 18.41
N PHE A 502 6.14 -14.58 17.37
CA PHE A 502 6.18 -13.89 16.09
C PHE A 502 5.97 -12.38 16.28
N MET A 503 7.01 -11.60 15.95
CA MET A 503 7.02 -10.13 16.04
C MET A 503 6.54 -9.60 17.41
N THR A 504 6.83 -10.33 18.49
CA THR A 504 6.48 -9.94 19.87
C THR A 504 7.75 -9.76 20.67
N PHE A 505 8.08 -8.50 20.98
CA PHE A 505 9.38 -8.14 21.54
C PHE A 505 9.23 -7.47 22.91
N GLU A 506 10.06 -7.94 23.86
CA GLU A 506 10.20 -7.27 25.15
C GLU A 506 10.88 -5.90 25.01
N ASP A 507 10.60 -5.01 25.96
CA ASP A 507 11.33 -3.76 26.08
C ASP A 507 12.77 -4.05 26.50
N ARG A 508 13.74 -3.33 25.91
CA ARG A 508 15.13 -3.46 26.32
C ARG A 508 15.28 -2.92 27.74
N GLU A 509 15.88 -3.70 28.63
CA GLU A 509 16.23 -3.26 29.98
C GLU A 509 17.00 -1.92 29.91
N GLY A 510 16.57 -0.93 30.70
CA GLY A 510 17.19 0.40 30.77
C GLY A 510 16.71 1.45 29.75
N ALA A 511 15.80 1.12 28.81
CA ALA A 511 15.31 2.09 27.81
C ALA A 511 14.48 3.26 28.37
N TYR A 512 14.14 3.22 29.66
CA TYR A 512 13.35 4.23 30.38
C TYR A 512 14.05 4.75 31.65
N GLU A 513 15.33 4.45 31.82
CA GLU A 513 16.17 5.10 32.83
C GLU A 513 16.89 6.32 32.21
N GLU A 514 16.13 7.31 31.74
CA GLU A 514 16.62 8.68 31.53
C GLU A 514 15.48 9.70 31.47
#